data_AF-A0A1V0PU60-F1
#
_entry.id   AF-A0A1V0PU60-F1
#
_cell.length_a   1.000
_cell.length_b   1.000
_cell.length_c   1.000
_cell.angle_alpha   90.00
_cell.angle_beta   90.00
_cell.angle_gamma   90.00
#
_symmetry.space_group_name_H-M   'P 1'
#
loop_
_entity.id
_entity.type
_entity.pdbx_description
1 polymer ?
#
loop_
_entity_poly.entity_id
_entity_poly.type
_entity_poly.pdbx_seq_one_letter_code
_entity_poly.pdbx_strand_id
1 'polypeptide(L)'
;MVFSQSALADCTPDFLGDGATVTCTGADSDGFVQETLNGVTVDVLFGATVENTDDDVIRVADSLFLTNDGTIAVAGGDGDGIDAGDGAFIDNFGDIVATVKGIDIAGELSWLGNHGAITTGDDAVEATTAIVENFGSIVSGGKALDIDEFLDLANYSDITADSDAVEAGWGYIYNEGAILSGNKAIDFDEWLELENYGSIETTDGDAVEAGDDAAIVNWEAGTIIATNKGIDVGDFLLLENHGLIESTAGEGVEAEHTAYIENYGTILGFDDAVQVGEDAEIYNFGVMENTQTQADLDADPSLEAQDALDIDSGYVLNDFTGVIRSTTNAAIDFDPSELVDTPDEVVSYIENYGIISGTVGVETDVDATQDIVVINYGLLESTTQGVADPTGLAVNLRGGDDVFAASSIGTVIGGGNLGAGDDLLTLGGADFSGVFGGVGSLFDGGDDYDTFEAYDYTFEMLSVVLDGDILDLSFDNGFDVFSLRLTNFEGFLFDEGQVFKTYAEVAALASPVPLPAGLVLLGTGLAGLGLMRRRAG
;
A
#
# COMPACT_ATOMS: atom_id res chain seq x y z
N MET A 1 -29.79 66.56 29.06
CA MET A 1 -29.34 65.17 29.28
C MET A 1 -28.48 64.85 28.07
N VAL A 2 -27.17 65.08 28.19
CA VAL A 2 -26.21 64.76 27.13
C VAL A 2 -25.92 63.28 27.32
N PHE A 3 -26.38 62.43 26.40
CA PHE A 3 -25.91 61.06 26.35
C PHE A 3 -24.45 61.15 25.92
N SER A 4 -23.54 60.91 26.86
CA SER A 4 -22.18 60.52 26.54
C SER A 4 -22.32 59.21 25.77
N GLN A 5 -22.28 59.28 24.45
CA GLN A 5 -21.96 58.11 23.65
C GLN A 5 -20.60 57.68 24.16
N SER A 6 -20.55 56.54 24.85
CA SER A 6 -19.28 55.85 25.08
C SER A 6 -18.58 55.81 23.73
N ALA A 7 -17.35 56.30 23.65
CA ALA A 7 -16.54 56.02 22.48
C ALA A 7 -16.56 54.50 22.32
N LEU A 8 -17.16 54.00 21.23
CA LEU A 8 -17.01 52.61 20.84
C LEU A 8 -15.50 52.39 20.73
N ALA A 9 -15.02 51.27 21.25
CA ALA A 9 -13.60 51.01 21.35
C ALA A 9 -13.12 50.51 19.98
N ASP A 10 -13.01 51.47 19.07
CA ASP A 10 -12.66 51.35 17.67
C ASP A 10 -11.19 50.96 17.47
N CYS A 11 -10.90 50.24 16.39
CA CYS A 11 -9.55 50.01 15.89
C CYS A 11 -8.91 51.35 15.51
N THR A 12 -7.89 51.79 16.26
CA THR A 12 -7.33 53.14 16.06
C THR A 12 -5.91 53.13 15.49
N PRO A 13 -5.59 54.05 14.55
CA PRO A 13 -6.48 55.04 13.93
C PRO A 13 -7.28 54.48 12.73
N ASP A 14 -8.53 54.94 12.58
CA ASP A 14 -9.46 54.54 11.51
C ASP A 14 -9.11 55.10 10.12
N PHE A 15 -8.45 56.27 10.05
CA PHE A 15 -8.01 56.86 8.77
C PHE A 15 -6.51 56.75 8.57
N LEU A 16 -6.12 55.98 7.57
CA LEU A 16 -4.72 55.63 7.31
C LEU A 16 -4.24 55.96 5.89
N GLY A 17 -2.92 55.91 5.74
CA GLY A 17 -2.25 55.73 4.45
C GLY A 17 -1.45 54.43 4.48
N ASP A 18 -0.87 54.05 3.34
CA ASP A 18 -0.07 52.83 3.20
C ASP A 18 1.02 52.71 4.28
N GLY A 19 1.29 51.48 4.71
CA GLY A 19 2.34 51.18 5.69
C GLY A 19 1.99 51.51 7.14
N ALA A 20 0.74 51.85 7.44
CA ALA A 20 0.34 52.29 8.77
C ALA A 20 -0.05 51.14 9.71
N THR A 21 -0.01 51.42 11.01
CA THR A 21 -0.36 50.47 12.07
C THR A 21 -1.66 50.88 12.76
N VAL A 22 -2.56 49.91 12.94
CA VAL A 22 -3.83 50.02 13.67
C VAL A 22 -3.78 49.10 14.88
N THR A 23 -4.33 49.56 16.00
CA THR A 23 -4.46 48.73 17.20
C THR A 23 -5.91 48.74 17.70
N CYS A 24 -6.48 47.54 17.83
CA CYS A 24 -7.82 47.30 18.37
C CYS A 24 -7.71 46.89 19.84
N THR A 25 -8.38 47.62 20.73
CA THR A 25 -8.24 47.43 22.20
C THR A 25 -9.53 47.12 22.93
N GLY A 26 -10.66 47.06 22.22
CA GLY A 26 -11.97 46.75 22.76
C GLY A 26 -12.91 46.29 21.66
N ALA A 27 -14.21 46.56 21.83
CA ALA A 27 -15.23 46.19 20.86
C ALA A 27 -15.32 47.23 19.73
N ASP A 28 -15.02 46.77 18.52
CA ASP A 28 -15.24 47.39 17.23
C ASP A 28 -16.36 46.62 16.52
N SER A 29 -17.37 47.33 16.00
CA SER A 29 -18.60 46.73 15.49
C SER A 29 -18.85 47.00 14.01
N ASP A 30 -17.93 47.72 13.36
CA ASP A 30 -17.98 48.10 11.97
C ASP A 30 -16.76 47.62 11.17
N GLY A 31 -15.92 46.78 11.80
CA GLY A 31 -14.75 46.19 11.19
C GLY A 31 -13.65 47.21 10.85
N PHE A 32 -12.62 46.73 10.17
CA PHE A 32 -11.54 47.53 9.62
C PHE A 32 -11.46 47.31 8.10
N VAL A 33 -12.19 48.12 7.34
CA VAL A 33 -12.33 47.98 5.88
C VAL A 33 -11.60 49.11 5.15
N GLN A 34 -10.45 48.81 4.55
CA GLN A 34 -9.55 49.74 3.86
C GLN A 34 -9.01 49.17 2.53
N GLU A 35 -9.91 48.92 1.58
CA GLU A 35 -9.70 48.29 0.24
C GLU A 35 -8.61 48.90 -0.66
N THR A 36 -8.01 50.02 -0.29
CA THR A 36 -7.00 50.72 -1.13
C THR A 36 -5.62 50.81 -0.48
N LEU A 37 -5.50 50.37 0.77
CA LEU A 37 -4.27 50.51 1.54
C LEU A 37 -3.41 49.27 1.44
N ASN A 38 -2.11 49.49 1.30
CA ASN A 38 -1.10 48.45 1.19
C ASN A 38 -0.18 48.48 2.41
N GLY A 39 0.33 47.32 2.81
CA GLY A 39 1.34 47.23 3.87
C GLY A 39 0.79 47.60 5.26
N VAL A 40 -0.50 47.40 5.49
CA VAL A 40 -1.14 47.78 6.76
C VAL A 40 -0.78 46.76 7.84
N THR A 41 -0.43 47.24 9.03
CA THR A 41 -0.30 46.41 10.24
C THR A 41 -1.53 46.54 11.10
N VAL A 42 -2.14 45.42 11.51
CA VAL A 42 -3.29 45.39 12.40
C VAL A 42 -2.96 44.55 13.63
N ASP A 43 -3.10 45.14 14.81
CA ASP A 43 -2.91 44.47 16.10
C ASP A 43 -4.26 44.37 16.82
N VAL A 44 -4.85 43.17 16.89
CA VAL A 44 -6.07 42.91 17.68
C VAL A 44 -5.67 42.38 19.04
N LEU A 45 -5.71 43.22 20.08
CA LEU A 45 -5.20 42.83 21.40
C LEU A 45 -6.12 41.87 22.15
N PHE A 46 -5.55 41.14 23.10
CA PHE A 46 -6.31 40.26 23.99
C PHE A 46 -7.53 40.93 24.63
N GLY A 47 -8.70 40.30 24.43
CA GLY A 47 -10.00 40.79 24.90
C GLY A 47 -10.62 41.91 24.07
N ALA A 48 -9.98 42.33 22.98
CA ALA A 48 -10.62 43.09 21.91
C ALA A 48 -11.50 42.16 21.07
N THR A 49 -12.54 42.73 20.48
CA THR A 49 -13.45 42.05 19.56
C THR A 49 -13.68 42.96 18.38
N VAL A 50 -13.32 42.50 17.18
CA VAL A 50 -13.61 43.20 15.93
C VAL A 50 -14.71 42.41 15.24
N GLU A 51 -15.83 43.08 14.98
CA GLU A 51 -17.01 42.49 14.35
C GLU A 51 -17.46 43.32 13.15
N ASN A 52 -18.01 42.63 12.15
CA ASN A 52 -18.80 43.23 11.10
C ASN A 52 -20.04 42.35 10.83
N THR A 53 -21.19 42.98 10.58
CA THR A 53 -22.49 42.27 10.44
C THR A 53 -22.91 42.03 9.01
N ASP A 54 -22.35 42.78 8.06
CA ASP A 54 -22.84 42.85 6.69
C ASP A 54 -21.73 42.67 5.63
N ASP A 55 -20.47 42.59 6.06
CA ASP A 55 -19.29 42.56 5.19
C ASP A 55 -18.09 41.98 5.98
N ASP A 56 -16.91 41.93 5.36
CA ASP A 56 -15.71 41.37 5.99
C ASP A 56 -15.27 42.15 7.23
N VAL A 57 -14.68 41.45 8.20
CA VAL A 57 -14.25 42.08 9.45
C VAL A 57 -12.98 42.90 9.26
N ILE A 58 -11.99 42.37 8.52
CA ILE A 58 -10.77 43.08 8.15
C ILE A 58 -10.62 42.96 6.63
N ARG A 59 -10.60 44.09 5.91
CA ARG A 59 -10.36 44.10 4.46
C ARG A 59 -9.27 45.10 4.09
N VAL A 60 -8.21 44.67 3.40
CA VAL A 60 -7.14 45.57 2.90
C VAL A 60 -6.75 45.24 1.45
N ALA A 61 -5.97 46.10 0.78
CA ALA A 61 -5.58 45.86 -0.60
C ALA A 61 -4.51 44.77 -0.70
N ASP A 62 -3.27 45.04 -0.28
CA ASP A 62 -2.16 44.08 -0.35
C ASP A 62 -1.29 44.17 0.92
N SER A 63 -0.53 43.11 1.19
CA SER A 63 0.52 43.06 2.22
C SER A 63 0.03 43.36 3.64
N LEU A 64 -1.02 42.66 4.08
CA LEU A 64 -1.50 42.71 5.47
C LEU A 64 -0.45 42.12 6.42
N PHE A 65 -0.18 42.80 7.54
CA PHE A 65 0.53 42.23 8.69
C PHE A 65 -0.42 42.20 9.89
N LEU A 66 -0.98 41.04 10.20
CA LEU A 66 -1.96 40.89 11.27
C LEU A 66 -1.38 40.12 12.44
N THR A 67 -1.58 40.62 13.66
CA THR A 67 -1.46 39.85 14.89
C THR A 67 -2.79 39.89 15.63
N ASN A 68 -3.41 38.72 15.82
CA ASN A 68 -4.68 38.59 16.53
C ASN A 68 -4.49 37.84 17.86
N ASP A 69 -4.59 38.56 18.98
CA ASP A 69 -4.70 37.99 20.34
C ASP A 69 -6.16 38.01 20.87
N GLY A 70 -7.10 38.60 20.11
CA GLY A 70 -8.47 38.85 20.52
C GLY A 70 -9.47 37.98 19.77
N THR A 71 -10.60 38.56 19.37
CA THR A 71 -11.62 37.90 18.55
C THR A 71 -11.89 38.72 17.30
N ILE A 72 -11.85 38.07 16.14
CA ILE A 72 -12.32 38.58 14.86
C ILE A 72 -13.56 37.76 14.51
N ALA A 73 -14.73 38.39 14.38
CA ALA A 73 -15.98 37.65 14.23
C ALA A 73 -16.94 38.29 13.22
N VAL A 74 -17.41 37.49 12.27
CA VAL A 74 -18.53 37.87 11.39
C VAL A 74 -19.83 37.61 12.15
N ALA A 75 -20.54 38.67 12.53
CA ALA A 75 -21.75 38.56 13.35
C ALA A 75 -23.00 38.19 12.53
N GLY A 76 -22.88 38.12 11.20
CA GLY A 76 -23.90 37.68 10.25
C GLY A 76 -23.50 37.99 8.80
N GLY A 77 -24.33 37.54 7.85
CA GLY A 77 -24.09 37.78 6.43
C GLY A 77 -23.15 36.76 5.80
N ASP A 78 -22.65 37.13 4.62
CA ASP A 78 -21.79 36.30 3.77
C ASP A 78 -20.35 36.87 3.72
N GLY A 79 -19.94 37.58 4.78
CA GLY A 79 -18.61 38.20 4.87
C GLY A 79 -17.57 37.27 5.46
N ASP A 80 -16.31 37.61 5.22
CA ASP A 80 -15.14 36.86 5.66
C ASP A 80 -14.54 37.45 6.95
N GLY A 81 -13.78 36.63 7.67
CA GLY A 81 -13.01 37.12 8.81
C GLY A 81 -11.98 38.14 8.36
N ILE A 82 -11.14 37.76 7.40
CA ILE A 82 -10.06 38.58 6.84
C ILE A 82 -10.08 38.43 5.32
N ASP A 83 -10.07 39.55 4.60
CA ASP A 83 -9.93 39.64 3.14
C ASP A 83 -8.71 40.53 2.81
N ALA A 84 -7.77 39.98 2.04
CA ALA A 84 -6.68 40.76 1.48
C ALA A 84 -6.28 40.27 0.08
N GLY A 85 -5.58 41.13 -0.67
CA GLY A 85 -4.86 40.76 -1.87
C GLY A 85 -3.52 40.08 -1.54
N ASP A 86 -2.44 40.53 -2.16
CA ASP A 86 -1.20 39.74 -2.21
C ASP A 86 -0.24 39.97 -1.03
N GLY A 87 0.41 38.90 -0.56
CA GLY A 87 1.53 38.95 0.39
C GLY A 87 1.15 39.15 1.86
N ALA A 88 0.06 38.55 2.32
CA ALA A 88 -0.38 38.65 3.70
C ALA A 88 0.50 37.83 4.68
N PHE A 89 0.69 38.35 5.88
CA PHE A 89 1.38 37.72 7.01
C PHE A 89 0.46 37.77 8.24
N ILE A 90 0.00 36.62 8.71
CA ILE A 90 -1.02 36.52 9.75
C ILE A 90 -0.53 35.64 10.91
N ASP A 91 -0.53 36.20 12.13
CA ASP A 91 -0.24 35.48 13.38
C ASP A 91 -1.49 35.47 14.27
N ASN A 92 -2.16 34.32 14.37
CA ASN A 92 -3.42 34.16 15.09
C ASN A 92 -3.23 33.43 16.43
N PHE A 93 -3.26 34.16 17.54
CA PHE A 93 -3.32 33.61 18.91
C PHE A 93 -4.74 33.60 19.50
N GLY A 94 -5.69 34.27 18.84
CA GLY A 94 -7.05 34.49 19.30
C GLY A 94 -8.07 33.60 18.57
N ASP A 95 -9.30 34.11 18.49
CA ASP A 95 -10.38 33.45 17.76
C ASP A 95 -10.66 34.21 16.46
N ILE A 96 -10.75 33.47 15.34
CA ILE A 96 -11.31 33.94 14.06
C ILE A 96 -12.57 33.11 13.82
N VAL A 97 -13.72 33.77 13.75
CA VAL A 97 -15.01 33.12 13.56
C VAL A 97 -15.74 33.76 12.38
N ALA A 98 -15.97 33.00 11.31
CA ALA A 98 -16.67 33.50 10.13
C ALA A 98 -17.82 32.59 9.72
N THR A 99 -18.76 33.12 8.96
CA THR A 99 -19.89 32.34 8.41
C THR A 99 -19.57 31.76 7.04
N VAL A 100 -18.68 32.40 6.27
CA VAL A 100 -18.18 31.92 4.98
C VAL A 100 -16.70 31.59 5.17
N LYS A 101 -15.77 32.50 4.83
CA LYS A 101 -14.34 32.23 4.95
C LYS A 101 -13.68 32.87 6.14
N GLY A 102 -12.70 32.19 6.71
CA GLY A 102 -11.93 32.70 7.85
C GLY A 102 -10.92 33.73 7.39
N ILE A 103 -10.12 33.32 6.41
CA ILE A 103 -9.07 34.11 5.74
C ILE A 103 -9.22 33.88 4.24
N ASP A 104 -9.51 34.94 3.48
CA ASP A 104 -9.55 34.96 2.01
C ASP A 104 -8.40 35.85 1.50
N ILE A 105 -7.48 35.24 0.77
CA ILE A 105 -6.31 35.91 0.20
C ILE A 105 -6.33 35.71 -1.31
N ALA A 106 -6.59 36.77 -2.08
CA ALA A 106 -6.71 36.67 -3.54
C ALA A 106 -5.40 36.33 -4.29
N GLY A 107 -4.29 36.14 -3.57
CA GLY A 107 -2.95 35.86 -4.10
C GLY A 107 -2.11 35.03 -3.13
N GLU A 108 -0.88 35.47 -2.84
CA GLU A 108 0.02 34.78 -1.92
C GLU A 108 -0.31 35.08 -0.45
N LEU A 109 -0.66 34.04 0.32
CA LEU A 109 -0.62 34.05 1.78
C LEU A 109 0.80 33.70 2.22
N SER A 110 1.69 34.70 2.25
CA SER A 110 3.11 34.48 2.51
C SER A 110 3.38 33.72 3.81
N TRP A 111 2.54 33.88 4.83
CA TRP A 111 2.62 33.07 6.06
C TRP A 111 1.35 33.17 6.92
N LEU A 112 0.90 32.03 7.44
CA LEU A 112 -0.09 31.91 8.51
C LEU A 112 0.48 31.09 9.67
N GLY A 113 0.64 31.72 10.84
CA GLY A 113 0.85 31.02 12.10
C GLY A 113 -0.45 30.96 12.89
N ASN A 114 -1.07 29.79 12.97
CA ASN A 114 -2.27 29.61 13.79
C ASN A 114 -1.92 28.96 15.13
N HIS A 115 -2.06 29.72 16.22
CA HIS A 115 -1.95 29.26 17.60
C HIS A 115 -3.29 29.24 18.35
N GLY A 116 -4.30 29.90 17.79
CA GLY A 116 -5.64 30.07 18.35
C GLY A 116 -6.67 29.14 17.73
N ALA A 117 -7.87 29.66 17.50
CA ALA A 117 -8.93 28.94 16.80
C ALA A 117 -9.36 29.70 15.54
N ILE A 118 -9.57 28.95 14.45
CA ILE A 118 -10.24 29.43 13.23
C ILE A 118 -11.47 28.53 13.06
N THR A 119 -12.65 29.13 12.99
CA THR A 119 -13.92 28.41 12.84
C THR A 119 -14.80 29.06 11.79
N THR A 120 -15.15 28.31 10.75
CA THR A 120 -15.81 28.83 9.55
C THR A 120 -17.00 27.98 9.14
N GLY A 121 -17.90 28.55 8.33
CA GLY A 121 -19.05 27.84 7.77
C GLY A 121 -18.81 27.31 6.37
N ASP A 122 -17.91 27.93 5.62
CA ASP A 122 -17.35 27.46 4.35
C ASP A 122 -15.86 27.20 4.57
N ASP A 123 -14.94 27.80 3.82
CA ASP A 123 -13.50 27.51 3.92
C ASP A 123 -12.77 28.23 5.07
N ALA A 124 -11.78 27.60 5.71
CA ALA A 124 -11.08 28.28 6.81
C ALA A 124 -9.99 29.25 6.29
N VAL A 125 -9.26 28.83 5.27
CA VAL A 125 -8.22 29.60 4.58
C VAL A 125 -8.32 29.34 3.08
N GLU A 126 -8.41 30.40 2.29
CA GLU A 126 -8.31 30.37 0.83
C GLU A 126 -7.17 31.25 0.35
N ALA A 127 -6.30 30.71 -0.51
CA ALA A 127 -5.22 31.46 -1.13
C ALA A 127 -4.74 30.81 -2.44
N THR A 128 -3.97 31.52 -3.26
CA THR A 128 -3.28 30.88 -4.40
C THR A 128 -2.06 30.07 -3.95
N THR A 129 -1.30 30.61 -2.98
CA THR A 129 -0.16 29.90 -2.38
C THR A 129 -0.10 30.23 -0.89
N ALA A 130 0.34 29.28 -0.07
CA ALA A 130 0.42 29.49 1.37
C ALA A 130 1.57 28.73 2.06
N ILE A 131 2.10 29.36 3.12
CA ILE A 131 2.91 28.69 4.14
C ILE A 131 2.10 28.71 5.43
N VAL A 132 1.76 27.54 5.97
CA VAL A 132 0.88 27.40 7.13
C VAL A 132 1.58 26.62 8.24
N GLU A 133 1.69 27.23 9.43
CA GLU A 133 2.08 26.55 10.66
C GLU A 133 0.87 26.49 11.60
N ASN A 134 0.29 25.30 11.78
CA ASN A 134 -0.87 25.10 12.66
C ASN A 134 -0.46 24.49 14.00
N PHE A 135 -0.54 25.28 15.06
CA PHE A 135 -0.44 24.87 16.47
C PHE A 135 -1.79 24.95 17.20
N GLY A 136 -2.80 25.51 16.55
CA GLY A 136 -4.12 25.80 17.09
C GLY A 136 -5.18 24.81 16.60
N SER A 137 -6.42 25.25 16.46
CA SER A 137 -7.49 24.47 15.85
C SER A 137 -8.00 25.20 14.61
N ILE A 138 -8.19 24.46 13.52
CA ILE A 138 -8.85 24.92 12.31
C ILE A 138 -10.07 24.03 12.10
N VAL A 139 -11.27 24.61 12.08
CA VAL A 139 -12.53 23.87 11.92
C VAL A 139 -13.37 24.56 10.85
N SER A 140 -13.78 23.79 9.85
CA SER A 140 -14.41 24.29 8.64
C SER A 140 -15.67 23.53 8.28
N GLY A 141 -16.69 24.22 7.77
CA GLY A 141 -17.89 23.60 7.18
C GLY A 141 -17.74 23.28 5.68
N GLY A 142 -16.74 23.88 5.03
CA GLY A 142 -16.25 23.55 3.70
C GLY A 142 -14.89 22.86 3.82
N LYS A 143 -13.87 23.42 3.17
CA LYS A 143 -12.48 22.96 3.26
C LYS A 143 -11.72 23.66 4.36
N ALA A 144 -10.78 23.02 5.06
CA ALA A 144 -10.01 23.75 6.06
C ALA A 144 -8.92 24.62 5.40
N LEU A 145 -8.19 24.09 4.42
CA LEU A 145 -7.25 24.86 3.59
C LEU A 145 -7.59 24.61 2.12
N ASP A 146 -7.90 25.67 1.37
CA ASP A 146 -8.16 25.64 -0.08
C ASP A 146 -7.09 26.48 -0.80
N ILE A 147 -6.08 25.83 -1.37
CA ILE A 147 -4.87 26.50 -1.88
C ILE A 147 -4.62 26.20 -3.36
N ASP A 148 -4.95 27.11 -4.27
CA ASP A 148 -4.97 26.80 -5.72
C ASP A 148 -3.69 26.19 -6.30
N GLU A 149 -2.50 26.64 -5.86
CA GLU A 149 -1.21 26.21 -6.40
C GLU A 149 -0.34 25.52 -5.35
N PHE A 150 0.37 26.28 -4.49
CA PHE A 150 1.42 25.74 -3.62
C PHE A 150 1.08 25.83 -2.14
N LEU A 151 1.18 24.71 -1.44
CA LEU A 151 1.08 24.66 0.02
C LEU A 151 2.36 24.09 0.67
N ASP A 152 2.88 24.80 1.67
CA ASP A 152 3.84 24.28 2.66
C ASP A 152 3.16 24.27 4.03
N LEU A 153 2.73 23.08 4.48
CA LEU A 153 1.97 22.90 5.72
C LEU A 153 2.80 22.17 6.77
N ALA A 154 2.96 22.80 7.94
CA ALA A 154 3.39 22.14 9.16
C ALA A 154 2.23 22.10 10.18
N ASN A 155 1.59 20.94 10.31
CA ASN A 155 0.48 20.72 11.23
C ASN A 155 0.93 20.03 12.53
N TYR A 156 0.72 20.69 13.66
CA TYR A 156 1.06 20.19 14.99
C TYR A 156 -0.18 19.98 15.89
N SER A 157 -1.39 20.16 15.34
CA SER A 157 -2.64 20.14 16.10
C SER A 157 -3.81 19.75 15.18
N ASP A 158 -5.05 20.14 15.51
CA ASP A 158 -6.25 19.68 14.81
C ASP A 158 -6.60 20.58 13.61
N ILE A 159 -6.78 19.94 12.45
CA ILE A 159 -7.43 20.47 11.25
C ILE A 159 -8.66 19.59 11.00
N THR A 160 -9.84 20.19 10.89
CA THR A 160 -11.10 19.48 10.69
C THR A 160 -11.97 20.18 9.66
N ALA A 161 -12.49 19.42 8.70
CA ALA A 161 -13.37 19.91 7.64
C ALA A 161 -14.57 18.96 7.44
N ASP A 162 -15.71 19.51 7.02
CA ASP A 162 -16.87 18.70 6.62
C ASP A 162 -16.73 18.15 5.18
N SER A 163 -15.91 18.77 4.32
CA SER A 163 -15.54 18.28 2.99
C SER A 163 -14.08 17.80 2.99
N ASP A 164 -13.18 18.50 2.29
CA ASP A 164 -11.77 18.15 2.19
C ASP A 164 -10.97 18.96 3.21
N ALA A 165 -10.08 18.34 3.99
CA ALA A 165 -9.36 19.09 5.01
C ALA A 165 -8.26 19.97 4.41
N VAL A 166 -7.49 19.44 3.48
CA VAL A 166 -6.43 20.17 2.79
C VAL A 166 -6.55 19.91 1.29
N GLU A 167 -6.75 20.95 0.51
CA GLU A 167 -6.71 20.90 -0.95
C GLU A 167 -5.60 21.83 -1.47
N ALA A 168 -4.76 21.31 -2.38
CA ALA A 168 -3.81 22.14 -3.08
C ALA A 168 -3.43 21.63 -4.48
N GLY A 169 -2.81 22.48 -5.30
CA GLY A 169 -2.24 22.01 -6.57
C GLY A 169 -1.03 21.08 -6.37
N TRP A 170 -0.06 21.50 -5.55
CA TRP A 170 1.17 20.77 -5.26
C TRP A 170 1.82 21.27 -3.96
N GLY A 171 2.68 20.49 -3.31
CA GLY A 171 3.30 20.98 -2.07
C GLY A 171 3.84 19.95 -1.07
N TYR A 172 4.08 20.44 0.14
CA TYR A 172 4.69 19.70 1.24
C TYR A 172 3.76 19.69 2.45
N ILE A 173 3.61 18.53 3.08
CA ILE A 173 2.88 18.37 4.33
C ILE A 173 3.76 17.66 5.36
N TYR A 174 3.93 18.31 6.50
CA TYR A 174 4.49 17.74 7.72
C TYR A 174 3.39 17.66 8.77
N ASN A 175 2.94 16.46 9.13
CA ASN A 175 1.84 16.25 10.07
C ASN A 175 2.29 15.54 11.35
N GLU A 176 2.28 16.24 12.49
CA GLU A 176 2.34 15.66 13.85
C GLU A 176 0.97 15.70 14.57
N GLY A 177 0.00 16.42 13.99
CA GLY A 177 -1.33 16.64 14.55
C GLY A 177 -2.39 15.67 14.02
N ALA A 178 -3.63 16.14 13.96
CA ALA A 178 -4.74 15.42 13.36
C ALA A 178 -5.28 16.20 12.15
N ILE A 179 -5.48 15.52 11.03
CA ILE A 179 -6.18 16.02 9.85
C ILE A 179 -7.40 15.13 9.66
N LEU A 180 -8.58 15.69 9.86
CA LEU A 180 -9.86 14.98 9.81
C LEU A 180 -10.76 15.60 8.77
N SER A 181 -11.37 14.78 7.91
CA SER A 181 -12.30 15.31 6.91
C SER A 181 -13.53 14.45 6.69
N GLY A 182 -14.52 15.05 6.04
CA GLY A 182 -15.72 14.35 5.62
C GLY A 182 -15.51 13.55 4.34
N ASN A 183 -14.65 13.99 3.41
CA ASN A 183 -14.41 13.40 2.10
C ASN A 183 -12.92 13.06 1.87
N LYS A 184 -12.05 14.02 1.52
CA LYS A 184 -10.60 13.77 1.40
C LYS A 184 -9.82 14.46 2.49
N ALA A 185 -8.93 13.79 3.20
CA ALA A 185 -8.17 14.49 4.24
C ALA A 185 -7.07 15.36 3.62
N ILE A 186 -6.45 14.86 2.55
CA ILE A 186 -5.45 15.56 1.73
C ILE A 186 -5.80 15.30 0.27
N ASP A 187 -5.96 16.35 -0.53
CA ASP A 187 -6.27 16.30 -1.97
C ASP A 187 -5.30 17.19 -2.74
N PHE A 188 -4.43 16.58 -3.56
CA PHE A 188 -3.42 17.29 -4.35
C PHE A 188 -3.59 17.01 -5.84
N ASP A 189 -3.73 18.05 -6.68
CA ASP A 189 -3.93 17.85 -8.13
C ASP A 189 -2.72 17.20 -8.84
N GLU A 190 -1.51 17.50 -8.35
CA GLU A 190 -0.24 17.04 -8.91
C GLU A 190 0.65 16.44 -7.79
N TRP A 191 1.82 17.03 -7.58
CA TRP A 191 2.89 16.50 -6.74
C TRP A 191 2.67 16.76 -5.23
N LEU A 192 2.87 15.72 -4.42
CA LEU A 192 2.79 15.78 -2.95
C LEU A 192 4.04 15.16 -2.29
N GLU A 193 4.65 15.86 -1.33
CA GLU A 193 5.57 15.27 -0.36
C GLU A 193 4.96 15.30 1.05
N LEU A 194 4.70 14.13 1.63
CA LEU A 194 4.01 13.96 2.91
C LEU A 194 4.90 13.22 3.92
N GLU A 195 5.19 13.85 5.06
CA GLU A 195 5.68 13.18 6.26
C GLU A 195 4.59 13.13 7.34
N ASN A 196 4.04 11.95 7.60
CA ASN A 196 3.01 11.73 8.61
C ASN A 196 3.55 11.07 9.88
N TYR A 197 3.46 11.77 11.01
CA TYR A 197 3.70 11.26 12.36
C TYR A 197 2.42 11.24 13.21
N GLY A 198 1.36 11.91 12.75
CA GLY A 198 0.07 12.07 13.42
C GLY A 198 -1.04 11.21 12.81
N SER A 199 -2.28 11.70 12.86
CA SER A 199 -3.44 11.01 12.29
C SER A 199 -4.00 11.74 11.08
N ILE A 200 -4.28 11.00 10.01
CA ILE A 200 -5.01 11.44 8.83
C ILE A 200 -6.22 10.51 8.71
N GLU A 201 -7.43 11.06 8.83
CA GLU A 201 -8.66 10.27 8.92
C GLU A 201 -9.79 10.87 8.08
N THR A 202 -10.55 10.03 7.37
CA THR A 202 -11.78 10.44 6.68
C THR A 202 -12.99 9.62 7.10
N THR A 203 -14.17 10.23 7.04
CA THR A 203 -15.44 9.53 7.34
C THR A 203 -16.21 9.04 6.12
N ASP A 204 -15.81 9.52 4.95
CA ASP A 204 -16.20 9.11 3.60
C ASP A 204 -14.95 9.28 2.73
N GLY A 205 -14.87 8.69 1.54
CA GLY A 205 -13.77 8.94 0.60
C GLY A 205 -12.36 8.50 1.06
N ASP A 206 -11.35 9.13 0.46
CA ASP A 206 -9.93 8.73 0.49
C ASP A 206 -9.13 9.56 1.49
N ALA A 207 -8.16 8.97 2.20
CA ALA A 207 -7.40 9.75 3.17
C ALA A 207 -6.35 10.66 2.51
N VAL A 208 -5.63 10.16 1.52
CA VAL A 208 -4.66 10.94 0.74
C VAL A 208 -4.92 10.68 -0.73
N GLU A 209 -5.25 11.72 -1.48
CA GLU A 209 -5.31 11.70 -2.94
C GLU A 209 -4.24 12.64 -3.50
N ALA A 210 -3.50 12.16 -4.49
CA ALA A 210 -2.60 12.99 -5.28
C ALA A 210 -2.71 12.63 -6.76
N GLY A 211 -2.32 13.55 -7.65
CA GLY A 211 -2.07 13.23 -9.06
C GLY A 211 -0.84 12.34 -9.22
N ASP A 212 0.10 12.76 -10.07
CA ASP A 212 1.35 12.02 -10.26
C ASP A 212 2.46 12.46 -9.29
N ASP A 213 3.48 11.62 -9.13
CA ASP A 213 4.75 11.91 -8.43
C ASP A 213 4.64 12.09 -6.90
N ALA A 214 3.75 11.37 -6.21
CA ALA A 214 3.64 11.48 -4.74
C ALA A 214 4.79 10.77 -4.00
N ALA A 215 5.37 11.43 -2.98
CA ALA A 215 6.34 10.86 -2.05
C ALA A 215 5.78 10.90 -0.62
N ILE A 216 5.47 9.73 -0.05
CA ILE A 216 4.78 9.61 1.23
C ILE A 216 5.60 8.77 2.21
N VAL A 217 5.84 9.34 3.40
CA VAL A 217 6.44 8.63 4.53
C VAL A 217 5.46 8.64 5.70
N ASN A 218 4.94 7.46 6.04
CA ASN A 218 4.07 7.27 7.21
C ASN A 218 4.89 6.66 8.36
N TRP A 219 5.23 7.44 9.37
CA TRP A 219 6.10 7.02 10.46
C TRP A 219 5.43 6.04 11.44
N GLU A 220 6.22 5.43 12.33
CA GLU A 220 5.75 4.39 13.27
C GLU A 220 4.52 4.79 14.12
N ALA A 221 4.38 6.08 14.43
CA ALA A 221 3.23 6.62 15.17
C ALA A 221 2.09 7.12 14.26
N GLY A 222 2.37 7.25 12.96
CA GLY A 222 1.46 7.75 11.95
C GLY A 222 0.34 6.77 11.63
N THR A 223 -0.87 7.30 11.48
CA THR A 223 -2.03 6.56 10.98
C THR A 223 -2.64 7.29 9.80
N ILE A 224 -2.96 6.54 8.74
CA ILE A 224 -3.74 6.99 7.58
C ILE A 224 -4.93 6.04 7.48
N ILE A 225 -6.14 6.54 7.75
CA ILE A 225 -7.35 5.72 7.82
C ILE A 225 -8.44 6.34 6.95
N ALA A 226 -8.99 5.54 6.05
CA ALA A 226 -10.01 5.99 5.11
C ALA A 226 -11.22 5.06 5.07
N THR A 227 -12.30 5.57 4.49
CA THR A 227 -13.43 4.71 4.13
C THR A 227 -13.18 4.03 2.80
N ASN A 228 -12.76 4.77 1.76
CA ASN A 228 -12.58 4.24 0.40
C ASN A 228 -11.14 3.81 0.13
N LYS A 229 -10.18 4.73 0.02
CA LYS A 229 -8.75 4.39 -0.15
C LYS A 229 -7.86 5.06 0.87
N GLY A 230 -6.92 4.31 1.44
CA GLY A 230 -5.94 4.89 2.36
C GLY A 230 -5.05 5.92 1.64
N ILE A 231 -4.52 5.54 0.48
CA ILE A 231 -3.75 6.39 -0.41
C ILE A 231 -4.22 6.09 -1.84
N ASP A 232 -4.52 7.13 -2.62
CA ASP A 232 -4.84 7.08 -4.05
C ASP A 232 -3.89 8.04 -4.80
N VAL A 233 -3.11 7.52 -5.73
CA VAL A 233 -2.14 8.29 -6.52
C VAL A 233 -2.26 7.89 -7.97
N GLY A 234 -2.01 8.82 -8.88
CA GLY A 234 -1.79 8.53 -10.30
C GLY A 234 -0.52 7.70 -10.51
N ASP A 235 0.40 8.20 -11.34
CA ASP A 235 1.67 7.53 -11.59
C ASP A 235 2.75 7.92 -10.57
N PHE A 236 3.76 7.06 -10.40
CA PHE A 236 5.00 7.35 -9.66
C PHE A 236 4.84 7.57 -8.14
N LEU A 237 4.13 6.68 -7.45
CA LEU A 237 4.10 6.66 -5.99
C LEU A 237 5.45 6.18 -5.41
N LEU A 238 6.05 6.98 -4.52
CA LEU A 238 7.12 6.57 -3.61
C LEU A 238 6.57 6.49 -2.18
N LEU A 239 6.34 5.28 -1.66
CA LEU A 239 5.78 5.06 -0.32
C LEU A 239 6.79 4.37 0.60
N GLU A 240 7.04 4.97 1.76
CA GLU A 240 7.73 4.34 2.91
C GLU A 240 6.78 4.29 4.12
N ASN A 241 6.22 3.12 4.42
CA ASN A 241 5.27 2.93 5.53
C ASN A 241 5.94 2.23 6.72
N HIS A 242 5.97 2.90 7.88
CA HIS A 242 6.34 2.35 9.19
C HIS A 242 5.13 2.24 10.15
N GLY A 243 4.04 2.95 9.85
CA GLY A 243 2.86 3.07 10.69
C GLY A 243 1.71 2.15 10.27
N LEU A 244 0.49 2.67 10.38
CA LEU A 244 -0.75 2.03 9.90
C LEU A 244 -1.31 2.79 8.70
N ILE A 245 -1.63 2.07 7.64
CA ILE A 245 -2.49 2.50 6.53
C ILE A 245 -3.67 1.53 6.48
N GLU A 246 -4.90 2.04 6.54
CA GLU A 246 -6.12 1.20 6.58
C GLU A 246 -7.25 1.83 5.75
N SER A 247 -7.81 1.06 4.83
CA SER A 247 -9.14 1.32 4.27
C SER A 247 -10.17 0.33 4.81
N THR A 248 -11.40 0.81 5.02
CA THR A 248 -12.49 0.02 5.57
C THR A 248 -13.54 -0.42 4.56
N ALA A 249 -13.46 0.06 3.31
CA ALA A 249 -14.39 -0.31 2.24
C ALA A 249 -13.77 -0.45 0.83
N GLY A 250 -12.52 -0.03 0.62
CA GLY A 250 -11.79 -0.21 -0.63
C GLY A 250 -10.32 -0.58 -0.37
N GLU A 251 -9.42 -0.05 -1.18
CA GLU A 251 -8.01 -0.41 -1.23
C GLU A 251 -7.18 0.28 -0.12
N GLY A 252 -6.16 -0.41 0.42
CA GLY A 252 -5.22 0.20 1.36
C GLY A 252 -4.38 1.29 0.69
N VAL A 253 -3.81 0.96 -0.47
CA VAL A 253 -2.99 1.83 -1.32
C VAL A 253 -3.32 1.51 -2.77
N GLU A 254 -3.60 2.54 -3.57
CA GLU A 254 -3.75 2.44 -5.02
C GLU A 254 -2.78 3.38 -5.73
N ALA A 255 -2.19 2.90 -6.83
CA ALA A 255 -1.44 3.71 -7.78
C ALA A 255 -1.75 3.25 -9.21
N GLU A 256 -1.81 4.17 -10.18
CA GLU A 256 -2.03 3.78 -11.59
C GLU A 256 -0.84 2.95 -12.11
N HIS A 257 0.37 3.53 -12.15
CA HIS A 257 1.58 2.81 -12.57
C HIS A 257 2.85 3.27 -11.82
N THR A 258 3.89 2.46 -11.89
CA THR A 258 5.25 2.74 -11.39
C THR A 258 5.28 3.10 -9.90
N ALA A 259 4.70 2.25 -9.05
CA ALA A 259 4.77 2.43 -7.60
C ALA A 259 6.03 1.78 -7.00
N TYR A 260 6.77 2.51 -6.18
CA TYR A 260 7.82 1.97 -5.30
C TYR A 260 7.31 1.99 -3.85
N ILE A 261 7.13 0.81 -3.25
CA ILE A 261 6.52 0.66 -1.93
C ILE A 261 7.46 -0.10 -0.99
N GLU A 262 7.97 0.56 0.04
CA GLU A 262 8.64 -0.05 1.19
C GLU A 262 7.72 -0.09 2.40
N ASN A 263 7.30 -1.29 2.82
CA ASN A 263 6.41 -1.47 3.96
C ASN A 263 7.13 -2.14 5.13
N TYR A 264 7.38 -1.38 6.19
CA TYR A 264 7.83 -1.85 7.50
C TYR A 264 6.68 -1.95 8.53
N GLY A 265 5.56 -1.28 8.26
CA GLY A 265 4.37 -1.20 9.11
C GLY A 265 3.26 -2.18 8.74
N THR A 266 2.02 -1.70 8.78
CA THR A 266 0.82 -2.45 8.37
C THR A 266 0.09 -1.67 7.28
N ILE A 267 -0.28 -2.35 6.19
CA ILE A 267 -1.20 -1.87 5.16
C ILE A 267 -2.39 -2.84 5.12
N LEU A 268 -3.60 -2.29 5.31
CA LEU A 268 -4.85 -3.03 5.29
C LEU A 268 -5.81 -2.40 4.27
N GLY A 269 -6.38 -3.23 3.39
CA GLY A 269 -7.52 -2.86 2.55
C GLY A 269 -8.74 -3.67 2.93
N PHE A 270 -9.94 -3.15 2.73
CA PHE A 270 -11.13 -4.01 2.70
C PHE A 270 -11.11 -4.83 1.42
N ASP A 271 -10.90 -4.14 0.29
CA ASP A 271 -10.53 -4.76 -0.96
C ASP A 271 -9.03 -5.12 -0.91
N ASP A 272 -8.21 -4.70 -1.86
CA ASP A 272 -6.80 -5.06 -1.87
C ASP A 272 -6.00 -4.25 -0.87
N ALA A 273 -4.98 -4.85 -0.26
CA ALA A 273 -4.07 -4.06 0.58
C ALA A 273 -3.27 -3.08 -0.29
N VAL A 274 -2.86 -3.53 -1.49
CA VAL A 274 -2.18 -2.72 -2.49
C VAL A 274 -2.70 -3.10 -3.88
N GLN A 275 -3.10 -2.10 -4.66
CA GLN A 275 -3.41 -2.24 -6.08
C GLN A 275 -2.49 -1.33 -6.89
N VAL A 276 -1.82 -1.86 -7.91
CA VAL A 276 -0.96 -1.08 -8.82
C VAL A 276 -1.09 -1.64 -10.21
N GLY A 277 -1.23 -0.83 -11.25
CA GLY A 277 -1.15 -1.35 -12.62
C GLY A 277 0.26 -1.86 -12.94
N GLU A 278 1.03 -1.08 -13.68
CA GLU A 278 2.30 -1.56 -14.26
C GLU A 278 3.53 -1.17 -13.45
N ASP A 279 4.61 -1.94 -13.62
CA ASP A 279 5.95 -1.62 -13.11
C ASP A 279 6.01 -1.39 -11.58
N ALA A 280 5.26 -2.17 -10.79
CA ALA A 280 5.30 -2.10 -9.33
C ALA A 280 6.65 -2.61 -8.77
N GLU A 281 7.20 -1.95 -7.75
CA GLU A 281 8.37 -2.38 -7.00
C GLU A 281 8.05 -2.40 -5.50
N ILE A 282 7.71 -3.58 -4.97
CA ILE A 282 7.17 -3.76 -3.63
C ILE A 282 8.17 -4.51 -2.74
N TYR A 283 8.57 -3.88 -1.63
CA TYR A 283 9.43 -4.43 -0.60
C TYR A 283 8.66 -4.52 0.72
N ASN A 284 8.20 -5.72 1.07
CA ASN A 284 7.43 -5.95 2.27
C ASN A 284 8.29 -6.55 3.40
N PHE A 285 8.44 -5.77 4.47
CA PHE A 285 9.05 -6.18 5.75
C PHE A 285 7.99 -6.31 6.87
N GLY A 286 6.79 -5.77 6.65
CA GLY A 286 5.68 -5.68 7.59
C GLY A 286 4.50 -6.58 7.21
N VAL A 287 3.28 -6.05 7.28
CA VAL A 287 2.04 -6.75 6.93
C VAL A 287 1.33 -6.02 5.80
N MET A 288 0.92 -6.78 4.78
CA MET A 288 -0.03 -6.40 3.74
C MET A 288 -1.16 -7.43 3.76
N GLU A 289 -2.38 -7.01 4.09
CA GLU A 289 -3.50 -7.93 4.28
C GLU A 289 -4.83 -7.33 3.88
N ASN A 290 -5.58 -8.09 3.09
CA ASN A 290 -6.98 -7.82 2.78
C ASN A 290 -7.84 -8.17 4.01
N THR A 291 -8.84 -7.35 4.31
CA THR A 291 -9.67 -7.49 5.53
C THR A 291 -11.09 -7.96 5.24
N GLN A 292 -11.52 -7.98 3.98
CA GLN A 292 -12.76 -8.63 3.57
C GLN A 292 -12.74 -10.10 4.00
N THR A 293 -13.87 -10.58 4.53
CA THR A 293 -14.02 -11.95 4.99
C THR A 293 -15.07 -12.71 4.18
N GLN A 294 -15.05 -14.05 4.26
CA GLN A 294 -16.14 -14.87 3.70
C GLN A 294 -17.53 -14.48 4.23
N ALA A 295 -17.61 -13.95 5.46
CA ALA A 295 -18.88 -13.51 6.01
C ALA A 295 -19.42 -12.26 5.30
N ASP A 296 -18.54 -11.41 4.78
CA ASP A 296 -18.88 -10.22 4.01
C ASP A 296 -19.38 -10.61 2.62
N LEU A 297 -18.67 -11.51 1.92
CA LEU A 297 -19.11 -12.11 0.65
C LEU A 297 -20.48 -12.83 0.77
N ASP A 298 -20.69 -13.55 1.88
CA ASP A 298 -21.97 -14.22 2.15
C ASP A 298 -23.10 -13.21 2.43
N ALA A 299 -22.76 -12.05 3.03
CA ALA A 299 -23.71 -10.99 3.38
C ALA A 299 -24.07 -10.13 2.16
N ASP A 300 -23.10 -9.86 1.29
CA ASP A 300 -23.27 -9.12 0.04
C ASP A 300 -22.67 -9.91 -1.15
N PRO A 301 -23.51 -10.68 -1.87
CA PRO A 301 -23.06 -11.44 -3.05
C PRO A 301 -22.69 -10.58 -4.27
N SER A 302 -22.74 -9.25 -4.17
CA SER A 302 -22.23 -8.36 -5.21
C SER A 302 -20.77 -7.96 -5.00
N LEU A 303 -20.21 -8.22 -3.82
CA LEU A 303 -18.78 -8.12 -3.59
C LEU A 303 -18.05 -9.26 -4.33
N GLU A 304 -16.88 -8.92 -4.85
CA GLU A 304 -15.95 -9.88 -5.42
C GLU A 304 -14.92 -10.26 -4.35
N ALA A 305 -14.31 -11.42 -4.49
CA ALA A 305 -13.27 -11.84 -3.57
C ALA A 305 -12.00 -11.06 -3.90
N GLN A 306 -11.27 -10.63 -2.88
CA GLN A 306 -10.20 -9.65 -3.01
C GLN A 306 -8.87 -10.24 -2.61
N ASP A 307 -7.81 -9.71 -3.19
CA ASP A 307 -6.44 -10.17 -3.07
C ASP A 307 -5.72 -9.35 -2.00
N ALA A 308 -4.46 -9.68 -1.69
CA ALA A 308 -3.68 -8.79 -0.83
C ALA A 308 -2.89 -7.80 -1.69
N LEU A 309 -2.30 -8.29 -2.77
CA LEU A 309 -1.70 -7.48 -3.83
C LEU A 309 -2.41 -7.83 -5.14
N ASP A 310 -2.92 -6.82 -5.83
CA ASP A 310 -3.43 -6.91 -7.20
C ASP A 310 -2.55 -6.03 -8.09
N ILE A 311 -1.75 -6.66 -8.98
CA ILE A 311 -0.78 -5.93 -9.80
C ILE A 311 -0.69 -6.43 -11.25
N ASP A 312 -0.51 -5.57 -12.24
CA ASP A 312 -0.35 -6.04 -13.64
C ASP A 312 1.08 -6.59 -13.88
N SER A 313 2.08 -5.85 -13.40
CA SER A 313 3.49 -6.25 -13.52
C SER A 313 4.39 -5.65 -12.45
N GLY A 314 5.54 -6.32 -12.21
CA GLY A 314 6.54 -5.76 -11.32
C GLY A 314 7.43 -6.76 -10.56
N TYR A 315 8.02 -6.27 -9.49
CA TYR A 315 8.89 -7.00 -8.57
C TYR A 315 8.35 -6.94 -7.15
N VAL A 316 8.20 -8.10 -6.50
CA VAL A 316 7.77 -8.23 -5.11
C VAL A 316 8.84 -8.97 -4.31
N LEU A 317 9.41 -8.30 -3.31
CA LEU A 317 10.23 -8.92 -2.26
C LEU A 317 9.45 -8.97 -0.95
N ASN A 318 9.14 -10.18 -0.49
CA ASN A 318 8.58 -10.39 0.84
C ASN A 318 9.68 -10.88 1.79
N ASP A 319 10.20 -10.00 2.66
CA ASP A 319 11.34 -10.31 3.55
C ASP A 319 10.95 -11.31 4.66
N PHE A 320 11.92 -11.76 5.46
CA PHE A 320 11.75 -12.78 6.52
C PHE A 320 10.69 -12.43 7.58
N THR A 321 10.43 -11.14 7.80
CA THR A 321 9.37 -10.67 8.71
C THR A 321 8.08 -10.31 7.98
N GLY A 322 8.13 -10.24 6.65
CA GLY A 322 7.03 -9.87 5.78
C GLY A 322 5.90 -10.89 5.79
N VAL A 323 4.68 -10.38 5.76
CA VAL A 323 3.44 -11.13 5.59
C VAL A 323 2.63 -10.48 4.49
N ILE A 324 2.31 -11.26 3.47
CA ILE A 324 1.32 -10.94 2.44
C ILE A 324 0.20 -11.97 2.60
N ARG A 325 -1.02 -11.52 2.88
CA ARG A 325 -2.14 -12.43 3.15
C ARG A 325 -3.45 -11.96 2.56
N SER A 326 -4.11 -12.82 1.81
CA SER A 326 -5.55 -12.71 1.55
C SER A 326 -6.32 -13.80 2.29
N THR A 327 -7.55 -13.50 2.69
CA THR A 327 -8.48 -14.46 3.29
C THR A 327 -9.62 -14.86 2.37
N THR A 328 -9.85 -14.12 1.29
CA THR A 328 -10.97 -14.33 0.36
C THR A 328 -10.54 -14.72 -1.04
N ASN A 329 -9.39 -14.25 -1.54
CA ASN A 329 -8.82 -14.63 -2.83
C ASN A 329 -7.31 -14.98 -2.74
N ALA A 330 -6.51 -14.74 -3.78
CA ALA A 330 -5.08 -15.00 -3.78
C ALA A 330 -4.31 -13.99 -2.92
N ALA A 331 -3.11 -14.36 -2.47
CA ALA A 331 -2.29 -13.39 -1.75
C ALA A 331 -1.68 -12.37 -2.71
N ILE A 332 -1.32 -12.81 -3.92
CA ILE A 332 -0.83 -11.96 -5.01
C ILE A 332 -1.54 -12.43 -6.26
N ASP A 333 -2.25 -11.52 -6.92
CA ASP A 333 -2.81 -11.72 -8.27
C ASP A 333 -2.04 -10.86 -9.28
N PHE A 334 -1.88 -11.40 -10.49
CA PHE A 334 -1.27 -10.71 -11.61
C PHE A 334 -2.25 -10.57 -12.76
N ASP A 335 -2.65 -9.33 -13.02
CA ASP A 335 -3.53 -8.99 -14.13
C ASP A 335 -2.79 -8.96 -15.48
N PRO A 336 -3.49 -8.98 -16.62
CA PRO A 336 -2.86 -8.96 -17.92
C PRO A 336 -2.13 -7.62 -18.19
N SER A 337 -0.81 -7.66 -18.24
CA SER A 337 0.00 -6.46 -18.52
C SER A 337 -0.27 -5.87 -19.93
N GLU A 338 -0.52 -4.56 -19.97
CA GLU A 338 -0.59 -3.72 -21.16
C GLU A 338 0.79 -3.44 -21.79
N LEU A 339 1.89 -3.64 -21.04
CA LEU A 339 3.27 -3.50 -21.56
C LEU A 339 3.64 -4.59 -22.58
N VAL A 340 2.80 -5.61 -22.75
CA VAL A 340 3.03 -6.73 -23.68
C VAL A 340 2.76 -6.32 -25.14
N ASP A 341 3.61 -5.47 -25.71
CA ASP A 341 3.67 -5.29 -27.18
C ASP A 341 4.28 -6.53 -27.87
N THR A 342 5.09 -7.31 -27.13
CA THR A 342 5.53 -8.67 -27.47
C THR A 342 5.67 -9.54 -26.21
N PRO A 343 5.26 -10.83 -26.24
CA PRO A 343 5.23 -11.72 -25.06
C PRO A 343 6.55 -11.84 -24.29
N ASP A 344 7.69 -11.73 -24.97
CA ASP A 344 9.02 -11.96 -24.36
C ASP A 344 9.63 -10.74 -23.62
N GLU A 345 8.90 -9.63 -23.40
CA GLU A 345 9.48 -8.38 -22.88
C GLU A 345 9.12 -8.02 -21.43
N VAL A 346 8.06 -8.60 -20.83
CA VAL A 346 7.63 -8.30 -19.46
C VAL A 346 7.76 -9.56 -18.61
N VAL A 347 8.58 -9.49 -17.56
CA VAL A 347 8.77 -10.58 -16.60
C VAL A 347 8.49 -10.03 -15.20
N SER A 348 7.46 -10.56 -14.55
CA SER A 348 7.18 -10.25 -13.15
C SER A 348 7.90 -11.21 -12.22
N TYR A 349 8.28 -10.73 -11.04
CA TYR A 349 9.20 -11.45 -10.16
C TYR A 349 8.74 -11.40 -8.72
N ILE A 350 8.79 -12.56 -8.04
CA ILE A 350 8.51 -12.68 -6.61
C ILE A 350 9.68 -13.37 -5.93
N GLU A 351 10.23 -12.74 -4.89
CA GLU A 351 11.14 -13.36 -3.94
C GLU A 351 10.49 -13.42 -2.55
N ASN A 352 10.15 -14.62 -2.11
CA ASN A 352 9.51 -14.82 -0.81
C ASN A 352 10.47 -15.38 0.22
N TYR A 353 10.77 -14.64 1.27
CA TYR A 353 11.47 -15.08 2.48
C TYR A 353 10.53 -15.17 3.70
N GLY A 354 9.40 -14.48 3.66
CA GLY A 354 8.39 -14.39 4.72
C GLY A 354 7.23 -15.37 4.56
N ILE A 355 6.01 -14.86 4.74
CA ILE A 355 4.75 -15.61 4.55
C ILE A 355 3.97 -15.00 3.39
N ILE A 356 3.58 -15.84 2.42
CA ILE A 356 2.57 -15.54 1.40
C ILE A 356 1.46 -16.58 1.55
N SER A 357 0.23 -16.12 1.79
CA SER A 357 -0.92 -17.00 2.13
C SER A 357 -2.22 -16.45 1.57
N GLY A 358 -2.87 -17.19 0.69
CA GLY A 358 -4.19 -16.84 0.15
C GLY A 358 -5.01 -18.11 -0.11
N THR A 359 -6.19 -18.00 -0.72
CA THR A 359 -6.88 -19.18 -1.27
C THR A 359 -6.03 -19.82 -2.36
N VAL A 360 -5.36 -18.97 -3.14
CA VAL A 360 -4.15 -19.29 -3.89
C VAL A 360 -3.00 -18.45 -3.33
N GLY A 361 -1.78 -18.99 -3.30
CA GLY A 361 -0.63 -18.22 -2.81
C GLY A 361 -0.24 -17.12 -3.79
N VAL A 362 0.04 -17.49 -5.03
CA VAL A 362 0.30 -16.59 -6.16
C VAL A 362 -0.55 -17.05 -7.33
N GLU A 363 -1.30 -16.14 -7.92
CA GLU A 363 -2.01 -16.41 -9.17
C GLU A 363 -1.77 -15.35 -10.23
N THR A 364 -2.18 -15.68 -11.43
CA THR A 364 -2.30 -14.78 -12.56
C THR A 364 -3.70 -14.89 -13.12
N ASP A 365 -4.11 -13.86 -13.85
CA ASP A 365 -5.42 -13.84 -14.46
C ASP A 365 -5.47 -14.66 -15.76
N VAL A 366 -6.67 -15.00 -16.25
CA VAL A 366 -6.83 -16.04 -17.31
C VAL A 366 -6.27 -15.59 -18.68
N ASP A 367 -6.24 -14.29 -18.90
CA ASP A 367 -5.76 -13.67 -20.12
C ASP A 367 -4.31 -13.14 -19.96
N ALA A 368 -3.69 -13.33 -18.78
CA ALA A 368 -2.28 -13.04 -18.54
C ALA A 368 -1.38 -13.98 -19.37
N THR A 369 -0.34 -13.40 -19.99
CA THR A 369 0.60 -14.13 -20.86
C THR A 369 2.05 -13.73 -20.65
N GLN A 370 2.30 -12.84 -19.69
CA GLN A 370 3.63 -12.43 -19.26
C GLN A 370 4.30 -13.54 -18.46
N ASP A 371 5.63 -13.61 -18.51
CA ASP A 371 6.36 -14.61 -17.74
C ASP A 371 6.37 -14.23 -16.25
N ILE A 372 6.08 -15.19 -15.37
CA ILE A 372 6.16 -15.01 -13.92
C ILE A 372 7.28 -15.87 -13.34
N VAL A 373 8.13 -15.24 -12.53
CA VAL A 373 9.18 -15.93 -11.79
C VAL A 373 8.91 -15.86 -10.29
N VAL A 374 8.61 -17.00 -9.69
CA VAL A 374 8.39 -17.14 -8.24
C VAL A 374 9.55 -17.90 -7.60
N ILE A 375 10.31 -17.25 -6.72
CA ILE A 375 11.36 -17.87 -5.92
C ILE A 375 10.97 -17.90 -4.45
N ASN A 376 10.71 -19.10 -3.93
CA ASN A 376 10.30 -19.31 -2.55
C ASN A 376 11.44 -19.80 -1.64
N TYR A 377 11.78 -18.97 -0.67
CA TYR A 377 12.64 -19.24 0.48
C TYR A 377 11.86 -19.31 1.81
N GLY A 378 10.65 -18.76 1.86
CA GLY A 378 9.77 -18.67 3.03
C GLY A 378 8.62 -19.67 3.03
N LEU A 379 7.48 -19.30 3.61
CA LEU A 379 6.22 -20.02 3.53
C LEU A 379 5.37 -19.48 2.39
N LEU A 380 4.97 -20.36 1.48
CA LEU A 380 3.96 -20.12 0.46
C LEU A 380 2.84 -21.14 0.64
N GLU A 381 1.61 -20.70 0.92
CA GLU A 381 0.51 -21.63 1.18
C GLU A 381 -0.82 -21.23 0.53
N SER A 382 -1.53 -22.26 0.07
CA SER A 382 -2.96 -22.21 -0.18
C SER A 382 -3.72 -22.39 1.13
N THR A 383 -4.84 -21.70 1.26
CA THR A 383 -5.72 -21.78 2.41
C THR A 383 -7.18 -21.91 2.00
N THR A 384 -7.99 -22.44 2.91
CA THR A 384 -9.45 -22.33 2.81
C THR A 384 -9.93 -21.70 4.11
N GLN A 385 -10.50 -20.50 4.02
CA GLN A 385 -10.96 -19.73 5.19
C GLN A 385 -9.82 -19.50 6.21
N GLY A 386 -8.63 -19.13 5.72
CA GLY A 386 -7.44 -18.85 6.55
C GLY A 386 -6.80 -20.08 7.20
N VAL A 387 -7.16 -21.29 6.77
CA VAL A 387 -6.54 -22.54 7.24
C VAL A 387 -5.82 -23.19 6.07
N ALA A 388 -4.54 -23.54 6.27
CA ALA A 388 -3.72 -24.24 5.28
C ALA A 388 -4.47 -25.40 4.61
N ASP A 389 -4.56 -25.35 3.28
CA ASP A 389 -5.19 -26.37 2.44
C ASP A 389 -4.14 -27.02 1.53
N PRO A 390 -3.58 -28.19 1.92
CA PRO A 390 -2.59 -28.90 1.10
C PRO A 390 -3.17 -29.46 -0.21
N THR A 391 -4.48 -29.36 -0.43
CA THR A 391 -5.16 -29.80 -1.66
C THR A 391 -5.48 -28.64 -2.62
N GLY A 392 -5.37 -27.40 -2.16
CA GLY A 392 -5.48 -26.21 -3.01
C GLY A 392 -4.20 -25.92 -3.79
N LEU A 393 -4.17 -24.79 -4.50
CA LEU A 393 -3.03 -24.36 -5.31
C LEU A 393 -2.21 -23.32 -4.54
N ALA A 394 -0.93 -23.59 -4.32
CA ALA A 394 -0.01 -22.59 -3.80
C ALA A 394 0.40 -21.60 -4.90
N VAL A 395 0.41 -22.05 -6.15
CA VAL A 395 0.79 -21.27 -7.34
C VAL A 395 -0.15 -21.64 -8.50
N ASN A 396 -0.63 -20.64 -9.24
CA ASN A 396 -1.48 -20.80 -10.43
C ASN A 396 -1.15 -19.74 -11.49
N LEU A 397 -0.18 -20.01 -12.37
CA LEU A 397 0.43 -18.99 -13.26
C LEU A 397 -0.16 -18.94 -14.68
N ARG A 398 -1.03 -19.91 -15.02
CA ARG A 398 -1.92 -19.98 -16.19
C ARG A 398 -1.24 -19.83 -17.57
N GLY A 399 -0.47 -18.81 -17.89
CA GLY A 399 0.22 -18.66 -19.17
C GLY A 399 1.46 -17.78 -19.09
N GLY A 400 2.41 -18.00 -20.00
CA GLY A 400 3.76 -17.41 -19.94
C GLY A 400 4.81 -18.51 -19.89
N ASP A 401 6.08 -18.21 -20.13
CA ASP A 401 7.18 -19.17 -19.90
C ASP A 401 7.62 -19.06 -18.42
N ASP A 402 6.85 -19.67 -17.51
CA ASP A 402 6.93 -19.41 -16.08
C ASP A 402 8.06 -20.16 -15.37
N VAL A 403 8.52 -19.61 -14.24
CA VAL A 403 9.50 -20.26 -13.37
C VAL A 403 9.00 -20.30 -11.93
N PHE A 404 8.78 -21.51 -11.40
CA PHE A 404 8.63 -21.73 -9.96
C PHE A 404 9.86 -22.42 -9.37
N ALA A 405 10.58 -21.70 -8.51
CA ALA A 405 11.76 -22.18 -7.82
C ALA A 405 11.52 -22.28 -6.31
N ALA A 406 11.69 -23.48 -5.75
CA ALA A 406 11.60 -23.68 -4.30
C ALA A 406 12.96 -24.04 -3.71
N SER A 407 13.39 -23.25 -2.74
CA SER A 407 14.65 -23.45 -2.04
C SER A 407 14.52 -24.45 -0.89
N SER A 408 15.62 -25.09 -0.52
CA SER A 408 15.77 -26.05 0.60
C SER A 408 15.24 -25.59 1.96
N ILE A 409 15.17 -24.28 2.17
CA ILE A 409 14.65 -23.66 3.41
C ILE A 409 13.18 -23.25 3.31
N GLY A 410 12.62 -23.21 2.10
CA GLY A 410 11.24 -22.85 1.84
C GLY A 410 10.26 -23.95 2.21
N THR A 411 9.02 -23.56 2.47
CA THR A 411 7.87 -24.43 2.65
C THR A 411 6.79 -24.02 1.66
N VAL A 412 6.23 -25.00 0.98
CA VAL A 412 5.11 -24.84 0.05
C VAL A 412 3.99 -25.76 0.51
N ILE A 413 2.81 -25.23 0.77
CA ILE A 413 1.61 -26.01 1.13
C ILE A 413 0.54 -25.81 0.06
N GLY A 414 0.36 -26.82 -0.79
CA GLY A 414 -0.53 -26.76 -1.95
C GLY A 414 0.14 -27.32 -3.22
N GLY A 415 -0.64 -27.52 -4.27
CA GLY A 415 -0.16 -27.86 -5.60
C GLY A 415 0.34 -26.64 -6.38
N GLY A 416 0.65 -26.85 -7.65
CA GLY A 416 0.98 -25.79 -8.59
C GLY A 416 0.36 -26.08 -9.95
N ASN A 417 -0.07 -25.05 -10.66
CA ASN A 417 -0.49 -25.10 -12.06
C ASN A 417 0.30 -24.02 -12.80
N LEU A 418 1.21 -24.41 -13.68
CA LEU A 418 2.06 -23.45 -14.41
C LEU A 418 1.34 -22.96 -15.68
N GLY A 419 0.68 -23.86 -16.40
CA GLY A 419 -0.31 -23.52 -17.40
C GLY A 419 0.20 -23.69 -18.82
N ALA A 420 0.15 -22.64 -19.64
CA ALA A 420 0.57 -22.69 -21.04
C ALA A 420 1.88 -21.92 -21.25
N GLY A 421 2.90 -22.60 -21.77
CA GLY A 421 4.22 -22.04 -22.01
C GLY A 421 5.28 -23.12 -21.85
N ASP A 422 6.55 -22.77 -22.05
CA ASP A 422 7.65 -23.69 -21.75
C ASP A 422 8.10 -23.51 -20.29
N ASP A 423 7.37 -24.08 -19.32
CA ASP A 423 7.53 -23.78 -17.90
C ASP A 423 8.70 -24.52 -17.21
N LEU A 424 9.15 -23.97 -16.07
CA LEU A 424 10.20 -24.54 -15.22
C LEU A 424 9.79 -24.63 -13.75
N LEU A 425 9.70 -25.86 -13.24
CA LEU A 425 9.67 -26.16 -11.80
C LEU A 425 11.06 -26.62 -11.32
N THR A 426 11.69 -25.87 -10.42
CA THR A 426 13.01 -26.23 -9.88
C THR A 426 13.05 -26.35 -8.35
N LEU A 427 13.77 -27.36 -7.86
CA LEU A 427 14.08 -27.57 -6.45
C LEU A 427 15.56 -27.27 -6.18
N GLY A 428 15.83 -26.20 -5.44
CA GLY A 428 17.18 -25.77 -5.06
C GLY A 428 17.62 -26.30 -3.69
N GLY A 429 18.84 -26.82 -3.59
CA GLY A 429 19.47 -27.28 -2.35
C GLY A 429 19.15 -28.74 -2.00
N ALA A 430 20.19 -29.51 -1.64
CA ALA A 430 20.08 -30.93 -1.29
C ALA A 430 19.47 -31.18 0.10
N ASP A 431 19.37 -30.15 0.93
CA ASP A 431 19.00 -30.18 2.34
C ASP A 431 17.56 -29.73 2.60
N PHE A 432 16.67 -29.90 1.61
CA PHE A 432 15.26 -29.61 1.75
C PHE A 432 14.68 -30.33 2.97
N SER A 433 14.12 -29.54 3.89
CA SER A 433 13.56 -30.00 5.16
C SER A 433 12.18 -29.41 5.46
N GLY A 434 11.63 -28.65 4.51
CA GLY A 434 10.29 -28.09 4.55
C GLY A 434 9.22 -29.09 4.07
N VAL A 435 7.98 -28.62 4.04
CA VAL A 435 6.92 -29.30 3.28
C VAL A 435 6.99 -28.78 1.85
N PHE A 436 6.97 -29.67 0.86
CA PHE A 436 6.80 -29.29 -0.55
C PHE A 436 5.50 -29.91 -1.06
N GLY A 437 4.46 -29.08 -1.10
CA GLY A 437 3.10 -29.50 -1.34
C GLY A 437 2.41 -30.07 -0.12
N GLY A 438 1.83 -31.26 -0.23
CA GLY A 438 1.10 -31.87 0.87
C GLY A 438 0.32 -33.10 0.44
N VAL A 439 -0.42 -33.70 1.37
CA VAL A 439 -1.24 -34.87 1.03
C VAL A 439 -2.33 -34.43 0.05
N GLY A 440 -2.18 -34.90 -1.20
CA GLY A 440 -3.13 -34.61 -2.27
C GLY A 440 -2.68 -33.49 -3.21
N SER A 441 -1.61 -32.77 -2.92
CA SER A 441 -1.05 -31.77 -3.83
C SER A 441 -0.59 -32.43 -5.14
N LEU A 442 -0.66 -31.65 -6.21
CA LEU A 442 -0.22 -32.02 -7.55
C LEU A 442 0.38 -30.77 -8.19
N PHE A 443 1.54 -30.93 -8.81
CA PHE A 443 2.13 -29.91 -9.66
C PHE A 443 1.89 -30.32 -11.11
N ASP A 444 1.26 -29.44 -11.85
CA ASP A 444 0.90 -29.57 -13.25
C ASP A 444 1.79 -28.57 -14.02
N GLY A 445 2.55 -29.05 -15.00
CA GLY A 445 3.28 -28.18 -15.93
C GLY A 445 2.25 -27.49 -16.80
N GLY A 446 1.68 -28.22 -17.74
CA GLY A 446 0.38 -27.90 -18.31
C GLY A 446 0.33 -28.24 -19.79
N ASP A 447 0.13 -27.23 -20.63
CA ASP A 447 0.30 -27.34 -22.08
C ASP A 447 1.78 -27.08 -22.46
N ASP A 448 2.15 -27.36 -23.71
CA ASP A 448 3.50 -27.10 -24.25
C ASP A 448 4.65 -27.96 -23.65
N TYR A 449 5.85 -27.40 -23.39
CA TYR A 449 7.03 -28.20 -22.97
C TYR A 449 7.53 -27.77 -21.60
N ASP A 450 7.19 -28.56 -20.60
CA ASP A 450 7.52 -28.23 -19.22
C ASP A 450 8.72 -29.00 -18.71
N THR A 451 9.47 -28.35 -17.82
CA THR A 451 10.70 -28.89 -17.25
C THR A 451 10.64 -28.95 -15.73
N PHE A 452 10.90 -30.15 -15.19
CA PHE A 452 11.19 -30.34 -13.77
C PHE A 452 12.70 -30.48 -13.54
N GLU A 453 13.23 -29.73 -12.59
CA GLU A 453 14.66 -29.68 -12.26
C GLU A 453 14.92 -29.92 -10.77
N ALA A 454 15.85 -30.84 -10.48
CA ALA A 454 16.29 -31.17 -9.12
C ALA A 454 17.78 -31.53 -9.10
N TYR A 455 18.66 -30.59 -9.48
CA TYR A 455 20.10 -30.85 -9.67
C TYR A 455 20.84 -31.35 -8.43
N ASP A 456 20.41 -30.92 -7.24
CA ASP A 456 21.06 -31.27 -5.99
C ASP A 456 20.66 -32.67 -5.48
N TYR A 457 19.76 -33.36 -6.19
CA TYR A 457 19.26 -34.68 -5.82
C TYR A 457 19.84 -35.78 -6.70
N THR A 458 20.53 -36.71 -6.05
CA THR A 458 21.06 -37.92 -6.72
C THR A 458 19.99 -39.00 -6.83
N PHE A 459 20.07 -39.87 -7.83
CA PHE A 459 19.12 -40.98 -8.00
C PHE A 459 19.08 -41.96 -6.82
N GLU A 460 20.15 -42.03 -6.01
CA GLU A 460 20.17 -42.90 -4.83
C GLU A 460 19.19 -42.43 -3.74
N MET A 461 18.81 -41.14 -3.77
CA MET A 461 17.85 -40.52 -2.85
C MET A 461 16.41 -40.62 -3.36
N LEU A 462 16.20 -41.06 -4.61
CA LEU A 462 14.92 -40.97 -5.29
C LEU A 462 14.17 -42.31 -5.32
N SER A 463 12.94 -42.28 -4.84
CA SER A 463 11.92 -43.31 -5.10
C SER A 463 10.91 -42.76 -6.09
N VAL A 464 10.58 -43.54 -7.12
CA VAL A 464 9.65 -43.13 -8.19
C VAL A 464 8.50 -44.13 -8.30
N VAL A 465 7.28 -43.63 -8.31
CA VAL A 465 6.06 -44.39 -8.60
C VAL A 465 5.31 -43.69 -9.71
N LEU A 466 4.97 -44.42 -10.77
CA LEU A 466 4.13 -43.93 -11.87
C LEU A 466 2.72 -44.50 -11.70
N ASP A 467 1.72 -43.64 -11.49
CA ASP A 467 0.30 -44.00 -11.39
C ASP A 467 -0.51 -43.27 -12.46
N GLY A 468 -0.76 -43.96 -13.57
CA GLY A 468 -1.33 -43.34 -14.76
C GLY A 468 -0.34 -42.34 -15.36
N ASP A 469 -0.78 -41.09 -15.47
CA ASP A 469 0.01 -39.97 -16.00
C ASP A 469 0.63 -39.12 -14.87
N ILE A 470 0.53 -39.56 -13.61
CA ILE A 470 1.11 -38.88 -12.45
C ILE A 470 2.42 -39.56 -12.02
N LEU A 471 3.50 -38.78 -11.97
CA LEU A 471 4.79 -39.18 -11.45
C LEU A 471 4.91 -38.77 -9.97
N ASP A 472 4.89 -39.75 -9.08
CA ASP A 472 5.09 -39.57 -7.64
C ASP A 472 6.58 -39.81 -7.32
N LEU A 473 7.24 -38.74 -6.91
CA LEU A 473 8.65 -38.69 -6.53
C LEU A 473 8.74 -38.58 -5.01
N SER A 474 9.52 -39.43 -4.37
CA SER A 474 9.87 -39.30 -2.96
C SER A 474 11.38 -39.22 -2.82
N PHE A 475 11.83 -38.18 -2.12
CA PHE A 475 13.24 -37.88 -1.89
C PHE A 475 13.58 -38.19 -0.44
N ASP A 476 14.56 -39.07 -0.22
CA ASP A 476 15.21 -39.31 1.07
C ASP A 476 16.63 -38.75 1.01
N ASN A 477 16.81 -37.50 1.44
CA ASN A 477 18.10 -36.82 1.42
C ASN A 477 18.96 -37.16 2.66
N GLY A 478 18.52 -38.11 3.50
CA GLY A 478 19.17 -38.49 4.75
C GLY A 478 18.93 -37.54 5.92
N PHE A 479 18.27 -36.38 5.70
CA PHE A 479 17.80 -35.48 6.74
C PHE A 479 16.30 -35.64 6.98
N ASP A 480 15.51 -35.63 5.90
CA ASP A 480 14.07 -35.84 5.92
C ASP A 480 13.60 -36.60 4.66
N VAL A 481 12.31 -36.93 4.63
CA VAL A 481 11.63 -37.51 3.47
C VAL A 481 10.48 -36.61 3.06
N PHE A 482 10.54 -36.08 1.84
CA PHE A 482 9.42 -35.37 1.23
C PHE A 482 8.96 -36.08 -0.06
N SER A 483 7.76 -35.74 -0.50
CA SER A 483 7.14 -36.30 -1.71
C SER A 483 6.54 -35.20 -2.57
N LEU A 484 6.69 -35.35 -3.88
CA LEU A 484 6.21 -34.44 -4.91
C LEU A 484 5.48 -35.26 -5.97
N ARG A 485 4.32 -34.80 -6.41
CA ARG A 485 3.54 -35.42 -7.48
C ARG A 485 3.50 -34.47 -8.66
N LEU A 486 3.90 -34.97 -9.83
CA LEU A 486 4.00 -34.22 -11.07
C LEU A 486 3.05 -34.81 -12.13
N THR A 487 2.45 -33.96 -12.95
CA THR A 487 1.74 -34.30 -14.19
C THR A 487 2.10 -33.29 -15.28
N ASN A 488 1.99 -33.70 -16.55
CA ASN A 488 2.32 -32.86 -17.71
C ASN A 488 3.70 -32.19 -17.60
N PHE A 489 4.75 -33.01 -17.52
CA PHE A 489 6.14 -32.57 -17.66
C PHE A 489 6.84 -33.44 -18.69
N GLU A 490 7.57 -32.81 -19.61
CA GLU A 490 8.28 -33.48 -20.69
C GLU A 490 9.77 -33.59 -20.37
N GLY A 491 10.33 -32.58 -19.69
CA GLY A 491 11.73 -32.50 -19.31
C GLY A 491 11.97 -32.85 -17.83
N PHE A 492 12.94 -33.73 -17.56
CA PHE A 492 13.40 -33.98 -16.19
C PHE A 492 14.92 -33.89 -16.12
N LEU A 493 15.41 -33.05 -15.22
CA LEU A 493 16.83 -32.82 -15.01
C LEU A 493 17.22 -33.16 -13.58
N PHE A 494 18.15 -34.10 -13.45
CA PHE A 494 18.76 -34.51 -12.20
C PHE A 494 20.30 -34.45 -12.33
N ASP A 495 21.01 -34.65 -11.21
CA ASP A 495 22.48 -34.78 -11.06
C ASP A 495 23.30 -34.93 -12.37
N GLU A 496 24.31 -34.07 -12.54
CA GLU A 496 25.22 -33.99 -13.70
C GLU A 496 24.59 -33.60 -15.05
N GLY A 497 23.39 -33.00 -15.06
CA GLY A 497 22.76 -32.47 -16.28
C GLY A 497 22.20 -33.58 -17.18
N GLN A 498 21.85 -34.73 -16.61
CA GLN A 498 21.16 -35.79 -17.33
C GLN A 498 19.71 -35.37 -17.60
N VAL A 499 19.34 -35.31 -18.88
CA VAL A 499 17.99 -34.96 -19.32
C VAL A 499 17.22 -36.23 -19.67
N PHE A 500 16.09 -36.45 -19.00
CA PHE A 500 15.08 -37.46 -19.36
C PHE A 500 13.91 -36.76 -20.03
N LYS A 501 13.28 -37.44 -20.99
CA LYS A 501 12.24 -36.84 -21.85
C LYS A 501 10.85 -37.45 -21.65
N THR A 502 10.72 -38.42 -20.74
CA THR A 502 9.45 -39.10 -20.47
C THR A 502 9.40 -39.63 -19.04
N TYR A 503 8.19 -39.73 -18.47
CA TYR A 503 7.96 -40.44 -17.20
C TYR A 503 8.45 -41.88 -17.19
N ALA A 504 8.37 -42.59 -18.31
CA ALA A 504 8.84 -43.97 -18.41
C ALA A 504 10.38 -44.07 -18.27
N GLU A 505 11.11 -43.08 -18.77
CA GLU A 505 12.57 -42.99 -18.60
C GLU A 505 12.94 -42.70 -17.14
N VAL A 506 12.20 -41.79 -16.47
CA VAL A 506 12.42 -41.49 -15.04
C VAL A 506 12.05 -42.70 -14.15
N ALA A 507 10.88 -43.31 -14.37
CA ALA A 507 10.44 -44.49 -13.61
C ALA A 507 11.37 -45.70 -13.77
N ALA A 508 12.10 -45.81 -14.89
CA ALA A 508 13.10 -46.86 -15.08
C ALA A 508 14.28 -46.74 -14.11
N LEU A 509 14.55 -45.56 -13.56
CA LEU A 509 15.64 -45.30 -12.60
C LEU A 509 15.39 -46.00 -11.25
N ALA A 510 14.14 -46.05 -10.80
CA ALA A 510 13.75 -46.70 -9.54
C ALA A 510 13.68 -48.24 -9.64
N SER A 511 13.82 -48.81 -10.84
CA SER A 511 13.78 -50.26 -11.01
C SER A 511 15.07 -50.90 -10.46
N PRO A 512 14.99 -51.85 -9.50
CA PRO A 512 16.18 -52.46 -8.93
C PRO A 512 17.01 -53.07 -10.05
N VAL A 513 18.27 -52.62 -10.21
CA VAL A 513 19.20 -53.24 -11.17
C VAL A 513 19.18 -54.74 -10.89
N PRO A 514 18.74 -55.59 -11.85
CA PRO A 514 18.69 -57.02 -11.62
C PRO A 514 20.10 -57.47 -11.26
N LEU A 515 20.31 -57.85 -9.99
CA LEU A 515 21.60 -58.39 -9.57
C LEU A 515 21.96 -59.48 -10.58
N PRO A 516 23.17 -59.44 -11.20
CA PRO A 516 23.53 -60.39 -12.22
C PRO A 516 23.22 -61.79 -11.70
N ALA A 517 22.46 -62.58 -12.46
CA ALA A 517 22.06 -63.93 -12.06
C ALA A 517 23.26 -64.81 -11.60
N GLY A 518 24.48 -64.42 -11.96
CA GLY A 518 25.74 -64.96 -11.45
C GLY A 518 25.94 -64.90 -9.93
N LEU A 519 25.42 -63.91 -9.20
CA LEU A 519 25.54 -63.82 -7.73
C LEU A 519 24.62 -64.83 -7.02
N VAL A 520 23.42 -65.06 -7.56
CA VAL A 520 22.51 -66.13 -7.11
C VAL A 520 23.08 -67.51 -7.50
N LEU A 521 23.78 -67.63 -8.65
CA LEU A 521 24.49 -68.85 -9.04
C LEU A 521 25.73 -69.13 -8.16
N LEU A 522 26.45 -68.10 -7.70
CA LEU A 522 27.60 -68.27 -6.80
C LEU A 522 27.18 -68.67 -5.38
N GLY A 523 26.07 -68.10 -4.87
CA GLY A 523 25.49 -68.49 -3.58
C GLY A 523 24.99 -69.94 -3.57
N THR A 524 24.32 -70.38 -4.63
CA THR A 524 23.87 -71.79 -4.78
C THR A 524 25.04 -72.75 -5.05
N GLY A 525 26.06 -72.32 -5.80
CA GLY A 525 27.29 -73.08 -6.02
C GLY A 525 28.12 -73.32 -4.75
N LEU A 526 28.24 -72.31 -3.88
CA LEU A 526 28.94 -72.43 -2.58
C LEU A 526 28.16 -73.28 -1.56
N ALA A 527 26.83 -73.19 -1.53
CA ALA A 527 25.99 -74.09 -0.74
C ALA A 527 26.10 -75.55 -1.21
N GLY A 528 26.21 -75.77 -2.53
CA GLY A 528 26.47 -77.09 -3.12
C GLY A 528 27.83 -77.68 -2.72
N LEU A 529 28.88 -76.87 -2.66
CA LEU A 529 30.22 -77.30 -2.22
C LEU A 529 30.29 -77.55 -0.70
N GLY A 530 29.51 -76.83 0.11
CA GLY A 530 29.38 -77.08 1.55
C GLY A 530 28.72 -78.44 1.87
N LEU A 531 27.72 -78.84 1.09
CA LEU A 531 27.05 -80.15 1.23
C LEU A 531 27.94 -81.33 0.79
N MET A 532 28.85 -81.13 -0.18
CA MET A 532 29.80 -82.18 -0.58
C MET A 532 30.88 -82.44 0.48
N ARG A 533 31.20 -81.47 1.34
CA ARG A 533 32.19 -81.67 2.44
C ARG A 533 31.63 -82.43 3.64
N ARG A 534 30.30 -82.56 3.76
CA ARG A 534 29.63 -83.31 4.85
C ARG A 534 29.42 -84.80 4.54
N ARG A 535 29.82 -85.28 3.36
CA ARG A 535 29.77 -86.70 2.96
C ARG A 535 31.12 -87.43 2.99
N ALA A 536 32.19 -86.76 3.43
CA ALA A 536 33.54 -87.33 3.55
C ALA A 536 34.07 -87.33 5.00
N GLY A 537 33.18 -87.47 5.98
CA GLY A 537 33.50 -87.68 7.40
C GLY A 537 32.81 -88.91 7.93
#